data_AF-A0AAJ2NTQ6-F1
#
_entry.id   AF-A0AAJ2NTQ6-F1
#
_cell.length_a   1.000
_cell.length_b   1.000
_cell.length_c   1.000
_cell.angle_alpha   90.00
_cell.angle_beta   90.00
_cell.angle_gamma   90.00
#
_symmetry.space_group_name_H-M   'P 1'
#
loop_
_entity.id
_entity.type
_entity.pdbx_description
1 polymer ?
#
loop_
_entity_poly.entity_id
_entity_poly.type
_entity_poly.pdbx_seq_one_letter_code
_entity_poly.pdbx_strand_id
1 'polypeptide(L)' 'TDIEGNRYLDGMSGLWCVNVGYGREELAKAAFEQLKEMPYFPLTQSHVPAIQLAKKLNEWLDDDYVIFFSNSGSEANET' A
#
# COMPACT_ATOMS: atom_id res chain seq x y z
N THR A 1 15.63 -8.91 -12.02
CA THR A 1 17.00 -9.13 -12.52
C THR A 1 17.82 -9.60 -11.37
N ASP A 2 18.64 -10.63 -11.55
CA ASP A 2 19.57 -11.07 -10.50
C ASP A 2 20.89 -10.26 -10.53
N ILE A 3 21.85 -10.67 -9.70
CA ILE A 3 23.16 -10.03 -9.59
C ILE A 3 24.05 -10.25 -10.83
N GLU A 4 23.76 -11.25 -11.66
CA GLU A 4 24.49 -11.57 -12.88
C GLU A 4 23.88 -10.88 -14.11
N GLY A 5 22.73 -10.21 -13.95
CA GLY A 5 22.03 -9.51 -15.02
C GLY A 5 20.96 -10.35 -15.73
N ASN A 6 20.70 -11.58 -15.29
CA ASN A 6 19.67 -12.43 -15.87
C ASN A 6 18.28 -11.85 -15.57
N ARG A 7 17.42 -11.89 -16.59
CA ARG A 7 16.04 -11.40 -16.52
C ARG A 7 15.08 -12.56 -16.37
N TYR A 8 14.08 -12.37 -15.51
CA TYR A 8 13.07 -13.38 -15.20
C TYR A 8 11.69 -12.79 -15.44
N LEU A 9 10.79 -13.60 -15.99
CA LEU A 9 9.37 -13.33 -15.91
C LEU A 9 8.89 -13.79 -14.54
N ASP A 10 8.38 -12.85 -13.76
CA ASP A 10 7.70 -13.17 -12.51
C ASP A 10 6.24 -13.53 -12.81
N GLY A 11 5.95 -14.83 -12.78
CA GLY A 11 4.59 -15.36 -13.00
C GLY A 11 3.67 -15.30 -11.78
N MET A 12 4.17 -14.81 -10.63
CA MET A 12 3.47 -14.85 -9.34
C MET A 12 3.23 -13.46 -8.74
N SER A 13 3.71 -12.40 -9.40
CA SER A 13 3.69 -11.03 -8.86
C SER A 13 4.32 -10.96 -7.46
N GLY A 14 5.50 -11.54 -7.30
CA GLY A 14 6.21 -11.72 -6.03
C GLY A 14 5.55 -12.82 -5.21
N LEU A 15 4.97 -12.44 -4.07
CA LEU A 15 4.08 -13.30 -3.29
C LEU A 15 2.64 -12.80 -3.43
N TRP A 16 2.14 -12.76 -4.67
CA TRP A 16 0.78 -12.32 -5.01
C TRP A 16 0.48 -10.85 -4.63
N CYS A 17 1.48 -9.97 -4.65
CA CYS A 17 1.36 -8.61 -4.10
C CYS A 17 1.83 -7.48 -5.03
N VAL A 18 2.58 -7.77 -6.10
CA VAL A 18 3.11 -6.75 -7.03
C VAL A 18 2.15 -6.52 -8.20
N ASN A 19 0.89 -6.17 -7.90
CA ASN A 19 -0.22 -6.21 -8.86
C ASN A 19 -0.08 -5.19 -10.01
N VAL A 20 0.61 -4.08 -9.79
CA VAL A 20 0.82 -3.01 -10.80
C VAL A 20 2.18 -3.11 -11.52
N GLY A 21 2.92 -4.19 -11.27
CA GLY A 21 4.26 -4.44 -11.79
C GLY A 21 5.37 -3.72 -11.04
N TYR A 22 6.62 -4.07 -11.36
CA TYR A 22 7.83 -3.54 -10.72
C TYR A 22 8.22 -2.16 -11.24
N GLY A 23 8.91 -1.36 -10.41
CA GLY A 23 9.57 -0.12 -10.83
C GLY A 23 8.65 1.08 -11.09
N ARG A 24 7.48 1.15 -10.44
CA ARG A 24 6.54 2.26 -10.58
C ARG A 24 7.08 3.52 -9.87
N GLU A 25 7.70 4.41 -10.65
CA GLU A 25 8.27 5.67 -10.15
C GLU A 25 7.24 6.54 -9.41
N GLU A 26 5.99 6.53 -9.86
CA GLU A 26 4.87 7.22 -9.20
C GLU A 26 4.72 6.82 -7.72
N LEU A 27 4.79 5.52 -7.41
CA LEU A 27 4.67 5.02 -6.03
C LEU A 27 5.86 5.47 -5.18
N ALA A 28 7.06 5.42 -5.76
CA ALA A 28 8.28 5.87 -5.07
C ALA A 28 8.23 7.37 -4.75
N LYS A 29 7.74 8.20 -5.69
CA LYS A 29 7.57 9.64 -5.49
C LYS A 29 6.52 9.96 -4.43
N ALA A 30 5.37 9.28 -4.47
CA ALA A 30 4.32 9.47 -3.47
C ALA A 30 4.81 9.16 -2.05
N ALA A 31 5.53 8.05 -1.88
CA ALA A 31 6.14 7.70 -0.59
C ALA A 31 7.19 8.73 -0.15
N PHE A 32 8.07 9.17 -1.07
CA PHE A 32 9.11 10.15 -0.77
C PHE A 32 8.54 11.49 -0.30
N GLU A 33 7.54 12.04 -0.99
CA GLU A 33 6.94 13.32 -0.59
C GLU A 33 6.21 13.18 0.75
N GLN A 34 5.47 12.09 0.98
CA GLN A 34 4.80 11.88 2.27
C GLN A 34 5.80 11.74 3.43
N LEU A 35 6.94 11.07 3.22
CA LEU A 35 7.99 10.94 4.23
C LEU A 35 8.62 12.30 4.59
N LYS A 36 8.73 13.22 3.63
CA LYS A 36 9.21 14.59 3.87
C LYS A 36 8.19 15.45 4.60
N GLU A 37 6.91 15.27 4.29
CA GLU A 37 5.82 16.05 4.89
C GLU A 37 5.52 15.58 6.32
N MET A 38 5.23 14.28 6.49
CA MET A 38 4.92 13.68 7.78
C MET A 38 5.11 12.16 7.69
N PRO A 39 6.22 11.62 8.24
CA PRO A 39 6.54 10.19 8.11
C PRO A 39 5.73 9.30 9.06
N TYR A 40 5.14 9.85 10.13
CA TYR A 40 4.38 9.09 11.11
C TYR A 40 3.37 9.96 11.86
N PHE A 41 2.18 9.40 12.09
CA PHE A 41 1.19 9.90 13.03
C PHE A 41 0.39 8.70 13.56
N PRO A 42 0.04 8.62 14.85
CA PRO A 42 -0.61 7.44 15.42
C PRO A 42 -2.03 7.26 14.88
N LEU A 43 -2.39 6.08 14.37
CA LEU A 43 -3.72 5.77 13.78
C LEU A 43 -4.90 5.85 14.76
N THR A 44 -4.64 5.91 16.08
CA THR A 44 -5.67 6.25 17.08
C THR A 44 -6.23 7.66 16.87
N GLN A 45 -5.48 8.50 16.14
CA GLN A 45 -5.93 9.74 15.53
C GLN A 45 -5.74 9.62 14.01
N SER A 46 -6.54 10.33 13.22
CA SER A 46 -6.47 10.20 11.76
C SER A 46 -5.42 11.13 11.15
N HIS A 47 -5.06 10.84 9.89
CA HIS A 47 -4.24 11.71 9.05
C HIS A 47 -4.79 11.69 7.60
N VAL A 48 -4.54 12.76 6.84
CA VAL A 48 -5.16 12.97 5.52
C VAL A 48 -5.03 11.77 4.57
N PRO A 49 -3.86 11.09 4.44
CA PRO A 49 -3.75 9.93 3.56
C PRO A 49 -4.65 8.74 3.95
N ALA A 50 -4.84 8.47 5.25
CA ALA A 50 -5.70 7.37 5.71
C ALA A 50 -7.18 7.69 5.45
N ILE A 51 -7.59 8.96 5.64
CA ILE A 51 -8.96 9.42 5.35
C ILE A 51 -9.26 9.25 3.86
N GLN A 52 -8.33 9.68 2.99
CA GLN A 52 -8.48 9.57 1.54
C GLN A 52 -8.52 8.11 1.09
N LEU A 53 -7.66 7.25 1.65
CA LEU A 53 -7.65 5.82 1.34
C LEU A 53 -8.94 5.13 1.79
N ALA A 54 -9.41 5.38 3.02
CA ALA A 54 -10.66 4.80 3.52
C ALA A 54 -11.85 5.20 2.65
N LYS A 55 -11.95 6.49 2.27
CA LYS A 55 -12.97 6.95 1.32
C LYS A 55 -12.86 6.21 -0.01
N LYS A 56 -11.64 6.05 -0.55
CA LYS A 56 -11.43 5.38 -1.83
C LYS A 56 -11.82 3.90 -1.80
N LEU A 57 -11.57 3.23 -0.68
CA LEU A 57 -11.98 1.83 -0.47
C LEU A 57 -13.50 1.71 -0.47
N ASN A 58 -14.22 2.57 0.25
CA ASN A 58 -15.69 2.59 0.23
C ASN A 58 -16.25 2.86 -1.19
N GLU A 59 -15.64 3.77 -1.97
CA GLU A 59 -16.02 3.98 -3.37
C GLU A 59 -15.84 2.72 -4.24
N TRP A 60 -14.82 1.90 -3.98
CA TRP A 60 -14.57 0.67 -4.73
C TRP A 60 -15.41 -0.51 -4.28
N LEU A 61 -15.72 -0.58 -2.99
CA LEU A 61 -16.53 -1.65 -2.40
C LEU A 61 -18.04 -1.36 -2.48
N ASP A 62 -18.43 -0.14 -2.87
CA ASP A 62 -19.81 0.32 -3.06
C ASP A 62 -20.67 0.22 -1.78
N ASP A 63 -20.10 0.62 -0.65
CA ASP A 63 -20.76 0.59 0.66
C ASP A 63 -20.05 1.51 1.68
N ASP A 64 -20.65 1.70 2.85
CA ASP A 64 -20.12 2.53 3.96
C ASP A 64 -19.45 1.68 5.04
N TYR A 65 -18.24 1.16 4.76
CA TYR A 65 -17.46 0.41 5.74
C TYR A 65 -16.71 1.31 6.73
N VAL A 66 -16.50 0.78 7.94
CA VAL A 66 -15.50 1.29 8.89
C VAL A 66 -14.18 0.56 8.62
N ILE A 67 -13.14 1.32 8.26
CA ILE A 67 -11.84 0.77 7.87
C ILE A 67 -10.84 0.91 9.03
N PHE A 68 -10.26 -0.23 9.43
CA PHE A 68 -9.11 -0.30 10.34
C PHE A 68 -7.89 -0.77 9.55
N PHE A 69 -6.77 -0.05 9.67
CA PHE A 69 -5.52 -0.38 8.97
C PHE A 69 -4.59 -1.22 9.85
N SER A 70 -3.94 -2.20 9.25
CA SER A 70 -2.87 -3.01 9.82
C SER A 70 -1.70 -3.11 8.83
N ASN A 71 -0.55 -3.63 9.26
CA ASN A 71 0.65 -3.70 8.42
C ASN A 71 0.73 -4.99 7.60
N SER A 72 -0.12 -5.98 7.87
CA SER A 72 -0.09 -7.27 7.19
C SER A 72 -1.46 -7.95 7.14
N GLY A 73 -1.59 -8.93 6.23
CA GLY A 73 -2.79 -9.77 6.17
C GLY A 73 -2.99 -10.65 7.41
N SER A 74 -1.92 -11.04 8.10
CA SER A 74 -2.03 -11.74 9.39
C SER A 74 -2.62 -10.82 10.45
N GLU A 75 -2.02 -9.65 10.69
CA GLU A 75 -2.56 -8.68 11.65
C GLU A 75 -4.02 -8.30 11.37
N ALA A 76 -4.42 -8.22 10.10
CA ALA A 76 -5.81 -8.00 9.71
C ALA A 76 -6.75 -9.14 10.11
N ASN A 77 -6.30 -10.41 10.08
CA ASN A 77 -7.10 -11.55 10.54
C ASN A 77 -7.24 -11.59 12.08
N GLU A 78 -6.23 -11.09 12.79
CA GLU A 78 -6.24 -11.03 14.26
C GLU A 78 -6.99 -9.82 14.84
N THR A 79 -7.32 -8.82 14.02
CA THR A 79 -8.06 -7.60 14.40
C THR A 79 -9.55 -7.87 14.56
#